data_AF-A0A7Z9QJT6-F1
#
_entry.id   AF-A0A7Z9QJT6-F1
#
_cell.length_a   1.000
_cell.length_b   1.000
_cell.length_c   1.000
_cell.angle_alpha   90.00
_cell.angle_beta   90.00
_cell.angle_gamma   90.00
#
_symmetry.space_group_name_H-M   'P 1'
#
loop_
_entity.id
_entity.type
_entity.pdbx_description
1 polymer ?
#
loop_
_entity_poly.entity_id
_entity_poly.type
_entity_poly.pdbx_seq_one_letter_code
_entity_poly.pdbx_strand_id
1 'polypeptide(L)' 'MIKFTNELTPDYKQILTTDAIKFIGNLHILFAPAIKSLLEDRKGPPALEFQAKTEYIRTSEWHVAPIPSDLQDRRVE' A
#
# COMPACT_ATOMS: atom_id res chain seq x y z
N MET A 1 17.38 3.42 -10.96
CA MET A 1 17.18 4.79 -11.47
C MET A 1 15.75 4.86 -12.00
N ILE A 2 14.96 5.86 -11.58
CA ILE A 2 13.60 6.04 -12.11
C ILE A 2 13.69 6.54 -13.56
N LYS A 3 12.90 5.95 -14.44
CA LYS A 3 12.78 6.37 -15.84
C LYS A 3 11.36 6.90 -16.07
N PHE A 4 11.26 8.10 -16.62
CA PHE A 4 10.00 8.65 -17.11
C PHE A 4 9.82 8.26 -18.58
N THR A 5 8.62 7.82 -18.95
CA THR A 5 8.30 7.39 -20.32
C THR A 5 7.84 8.55 -21.21
N ASN A 6 7.42 9.66 -20.61
CA ASN A 6 6.92 10.85 -21.28
C ASN A 6 7.79 12.06 -20.94
N GLU A 7 7.67 13.11 -21.74
CA GLU A 7 8.30 14.40 -21.47
C GLU A 7 7.77 15.03 -20.18
N LEU A 8 8.67 15.58 -19.37
CA LEU A 8 8.32 16.29 -18.16
C LEU A 8 8.09 17.78 -18.47
N THR A 9 6.82 18.17 -18.59
CA THR A 9 6.44 19.58 -18.67
C THR A 9 6.70 20.31 -17.35
N PRO A 10 6.81 21.65 -17.36
CA PRO A 10 6.97 22.45 -16.15
C PRO A 10 5.88 22.20 -15.09
N ASP A 11 4.66 21.86 -15.51
CA ASP A 11 3.53 21.61 -14.61
C ASP A 11 3.78 20.44 -13.67
N TYR A 12 4.61 19.46 -14.07
CA TYR A 12 4.94 18.33 -13.20
C TYR A 12 5.93 18.67 -12.09
N LYS A 13 6.63 19.81 -12.16
CA LYS A 13 7.71 20.14 -11.21
C LYS A 13 7.22 20.27 -9.77
N GLN A 14 5.96 20.63 -9.55
CA GLN A 14 5.37 20.70 -8.21
C GLN A 14 5.20 19.31 -7.57
N ILE A 15 4.95 18.28 -8.39
CA ILE A 15 4.69 16.91 -7.93
C ILE A 15 5.98 16.07 -7.97
N LEU A 16 6.69 16.12 -9.09
CA LEU A 16 7.92 15.35 -9.34
C LEU A 16 9.16 16.11 -8.88
N THR A 17 9.13 16.58 -7.64
CA THR A 17 10.31 17.18 -7.00
C THR A 17 11.41 16.13 -6.85
N THR A 18 12.65 16.58 -6.73
CA THR A 18 13.80 15.67 -6.51
C THR A 18 13.58 14.76 -5.30
N ASP A 19 13.05 15.29 -4.21
CA ASP A 19 12.79 14.53 -2.98
C ASP A 19 11.64 13.53 -3.17
N ALA A 20 10.57 13.90 -3.86
CA ALA A 20 9.46 12.98 -4.16
C ALA A 20 9.92 11.80 -5.04
N ILE A 21 10.73 12.08 -6.08
CA ILE A 21 11.33 11.06 -6.95
C ILE A 21 12.24 10.13 -6.15
N LYS A 22 13.06 10.69 -5.26
CA LYS A 22 13.94 9.89 -4.39
C LYS A 22 13.12 9.00 -3.45
N PHE A 23 12.08 9.55 -2.83
CA PHE A 23 11.19 8.83 -1.93
C PHE A 23 10.48 7.67 -2.63
N ILE A 24 9.82 7.91 -3.75
CA ILE A 24 9.11 6.85 -4.48
C ILE A 24 10.08 5.79 -5.05
N GLY A 25 11.29 6.21 -5.42
CA GLY A 25 12.35 5.28 -5.85
C GLY A 25 12.76 4.32 -4.74
N ASN A 26 12.90 4.82 -3.51
CA ASN A 26 13.20 4.00 -2.34
C ASN A 26 12.04 3.05 -2.00
N LEU A 27 10.79 3.53 -2.06
CA LEU A 27 9.62 2.67 -1.87
C LEU A 27 9.58 1.54 -2.90
N HIS A 28 9.84 1.84 -4.17
CA HIS A 28 9.87 0.83 -5.22
C HIS A 28 10.93 -0.23 -4.95
N ILE A 29 12.16 0.18 -4.62
CA ILE A 29 13.25 -0.75 -4.31
C ILE A 29 12.86 -1.67 -3.14
N LEU A 30 12.22 -1.12 -2.10
CA LEU A 30 11.87 -1.88 -0.90
C LEU A 30 10.69 -2.84 -1.12
N PHE A 31 9.64 -2.42 -1.85
CA PHE A 31 8.37 -3.12 -1.87
C PHE A 31 8.00 -3.79 -3.20
N ALA A 32 8.61 -3.42 -4.33
CA ALA A 32 8.27 -4.02 -5.63
C ALA A 32 8.46 -5.56 -5.67
N PRO A 33 9.49 -6.16 -5.04
CA PRO A 33 9.63 -7.62 -5.00
C PRO A 33 8.45 -8.31 -4.30
N ALA A 34 8.00 -7.75 -3.16
CA ALA A 34 6.86 -8.29 -2.41
C ALA A 34 5.55 -8.16 -3.21
N ILE A 35 5.34 -7.03 -3.88
CA ILE A 35 4.18 -6.83 -4.77
C ILE A 35 4.15 -7.92 -5.85
N LYS A 36 5.30 -8.20 -6.49
CA LYS A 36 5.39 -9.26 -7.50
C LYS A 36 5.00 -10.62 -6.93
N SER A 37 5.51 -10.98 -5.76
CA SER A 37 5.16 -12.25 -5.08
C SER A 37 3.66 -12.35 -4.84
N LEU A 38 3.05 -11.30 -4.27
CA LEU A 38 1.63 -11.27 -3.96
C LEU A 38 0.74 -11.37 -5.21
N LEU A 39 1.18 -10.80 -6.34
CA LEU A 39 0.46 -10.91 -7.61
C LEU A 39 0.52 -12.33 -8.19
N GLU A 40 1.64 -13.03 -8.01
CA GLU A 40 1.75 -14.44 -8.40
C GLU A 40 0.85 -15.32 -7.53
N ASP A 41 0.81 -15.08 -6.22
CA ASP A 41 -0.05 -15.82 -5.28
C ASP A 41 -1.55 -15.67 -5.60
N ARG A 42 -1.96 -14.54 -6.19
CA ARG A 42 -3.35 -14.24 -6.55
C ARG A 42 -3.85 -14.95 -7.81
N LYS A 43 -3.00 -15.64 -8.57
CA LYS A 43 -3.42 -16.30 -9.82
C LYS A 43 -4.38 -17.47 -9.58
N GLY A 44 -4.46 -18.00 -8.36
CA GLY A 44 -5.43 -19.02 -7.96
C GLY A 44 -6.78 -18.46 -7.53
N PRO A 45 -7.86 -19.28 -7.52
CA PRO A 45 -9.13 -18.88 -6.94
C PRO A 45 -8.93 -18.57 -5.44
N PRO A 46 -9.60 -17.54 -4.90
CA PRO A 46 -9.50 -17.24 -3.47
C PRO A 46 -10.15 -18.36 -2.66
N ALA A 47 -9.52 -18.73 -1.55
CA ALA A 47 -10.19 -19.51 -0.51
C ALA A 47 -11.18 -18.57 0.22
N LEU A 48 -12.48 -18.85 0.11
CA LEU A 48 -13.55 -18.06 0.73
C LEU A 48 -13.98 -18.60 2.09
N GLU A 49 -13.11 -19.35 2.76
CA GLU A 49 -13.37 -19.99 4.06
C GLU A 49 -12.47 -19.40 5.16
N PHE A 50 -12.92 -19.50 6.41
CA PHE A 50 -12.12 -19.10 7.56
C PHE A 50 -10.92 -20.04 7.74
N GLN A 51 -9.72 -19.49 7.65
CA GLN A 51 -8.50 -20.27 7.83
C GLN A 51 -8.30 -20.60 9.31
N ALA A 52 -8.07 -21.88 9.61
CA ALA A 52 -7.76 -22.36 10.95
C ALA A 52 -6.49 -21.68 11.51
N LYS A 53 -5.47 -21.46 10.66
CA LYS A 53 -4.20 -20.85 11.07
C LYS A 53 -4.32 -19.42 11.64
N THR A 54 -5.42 -18.71 11.37
CA THR A 54 -5.67 -17.35 11.89
C THR A 54 -6.78 -17.30 12.94
N GLU A 55 -7.26 -18.45 13.42
CA GLU A 55 -8.31 -18.52 14.44
C GLU A 55 -7.95 -17.76 15.72
N TYR A 56 -6.72 -17.91 16.20
CA TYR A 56 -6.23 -17.23 17.39
C TYR A 56 -6.32 -15.69 17.30
N ILE A 57 -6.23 -15.11 16.09
CA ILE A 57 -6.39 -13.66 15.89
C ILE A 57 -7.86 -13.27 16.06
N ARG A 58 -8.80 -14.12 15.59
CA ARG A 58 -10.24 -13.84 15.68
C ARG A 58 -10.80 -14.01 17.09
N THR A 59 -10.17 -14.86 17.90
CA THR A 59 -10.63 -15.20 19.26
C THR A 59 -9.85 -14.48 20.36
N SER A 60 -8.87 -13.64 20.02
CA SER A 60 -8.10 -12.85 20.99
C SER A 60 -8.67 -11.45 21.17
N GLU A 61 -8.43 -10.88 22.35
CA GLU A 61 -8.77 -9.49 22.68
C GLU A 61 -7.70 -8.54 22.11
N TRP A 62 -8.06 -7.76 21.10
CA TRP A 62 -7.19 -6.72 20.53
C TRP A 62 -8.01 -5.60 19.88
N HIS A 63 -7.37 -4.44 19.72
CA HIS A 63 -7.95 -3.29 19.04
C HIS A 63 -6.92 -2.70 18.07
N VAL A 64 -7.40 -1.99 17.04
CA VAL A 64 -6.53 -1.19 16.16
C VAL A 64 -5.87 -0.03 16.94
N ALA A 65 -4.87 0.60 16.34
CA ALA A 65 -4.26 1.81 16.90
C ALA A 65 -5.29 2.95 17.09
N PRO A 66 -5.05 3.89 18.03
CA PRO A 66 -5.96 5.02 18.26
C PRO A 66 -6.32 5.78 16.98
N ILE A 67 -7.60 6.11 16.84
CA ILE A 67 -8.13 6.79 15.65
C ILE A 67 -7.85 8.31 15.76
N PRO A 68 -7.14 8.90 14.77
CA PRO A 68 -6.95 10.35 14.68
C PRO A 68 -8.26 11.13 14.73
N SER A 69 -8.27 12.32 15.34
CA SER A 69 -9.50 13.11 15.57
C SER A 69 -10.25 13.44 14.27
N ASP A 70 -9.53 13.67 13.18
CA ASP A 70 -10.07 13.97 11.85
C ASP A 70 -10.69 12.74 11.14
N LEU A 71 -10.46 11.54 11.67
CA LEU A 71 -11.01 10.29 11.15
C LEU A 71 -12.13 9.69 12.01
N GLN A 72 -12.52 10.36 13.10
CA GLN A 72 -13.57 9.86 14.00
C GLN A 72 -14.98 10.00 13.42
N ASP A 73 -15.19 10.94 12.51
CA ASP A 73 -16.48 11.19 11.87
C ASP A 73 -16.37 11.12 10.35
N ARG A 74 -16.67 9.93 9.80
CA ARG A 74 -16.62 9.64 8.36
C ARG A 74 -18.00 9.20 7.85
N ARG A 75 -19.05 9.88 8.33
CA ARG A 75 -20.45 9.51 8.04
C ARG A 75 -20.82 9.57 6.54
N VAL A 76 -20.07 10.34 5.74
CA VAL A 76 -20.14 10.44 4.28
C VAL A 76 -18.71 10.61 3.76
N GLU A 77 -18.36 9.93 2.67
CA GLU A 77 -17.03 9.97 2.01
C GLU A 77 -17.16 10.32 0.52
#